data_AF-A0AA37M8D1-F1
#
_entry.id   AF-A0AA37M8D1-F1
#
_cell.length_a   1.000
_cell.length_b   1.000
_cell.length_c   1.000
_cell.angle_alpha   90.00
_cell.angle_beta   90.00
_cell.angle_gamma   90.00
#
_symmetry.space_group_name_H-M   'P 1'
#
loop_
_entity.id
_entity.type
_entity.pdbx_description
1 polymer ?
#
loop_
_entity_poly.entity_id
_entity_poly.type
_entity_poly.pdbx_seq_one_letter_code
_entity_poly.pdbx_strand_id
1 'polypeptide(L)' 'MLTDAQWAELEPLVEICRPRGKTPHKDLRRTISAILWRHRNRTSWRAVPPELGPWGQAAQTFIR' A
#
# COMPACT_ATOMS: atom_id res chain seq x y z
N MET A 1 11.62 0.87 2.40
CA MET A 1 10.37 1.49 2.87
C MET A 1 10.26 2.89 2.27
N LEU A 2 9.05 3.42 2.10
CA LEU A 2 8.84 4.80 1.62
C LEU A 2 9.33 5.80 2.66
N THR A 3 10.25 6.68 2.26
CA THR A 3 10.65 7.84 3.06
C THR A 3 9.48 8.81 3.18
N ASP A 4 9.55 9.73 4.16
CA ASP A 4 8.50 10.75 4.34
C ASP A 4 8.38 11.65 3.10
N ALA A 5 9.51 12.02 2.48
CA ALA A 5 9.52 12.82 1.26
C ALA A 5 8.84 12.09 0.09
N GLN A 6 9.20 10.82 -0.15
CA GLN A 6 8.56 10.02 -1.19
C GLN A 6 7.07 9.82 -0.93
N TRP A 7 6.67 9.69 0.35
CA TRP A 7 5.27 9.59 0.71
C TRP A 7 4.51 10.88 0.44
N ALA A 8 5.08 12.04 0.80
CA ALA A 8 4.46 13.34 0.58
C ALA A 8 4.19 13.62 -0.91
N GLU A 9 5.04 13.13 -1.80
CA GLU A 9 4.82 13.20 -3.25
C GLU A 9 3.76 12.21 -3.74
N LEU A 10 3.73 11.00 -3.18
CA LEU A 10 2.88 9.91 -3.65
C LEU A 10 1.43 9.99 -3.14
N GLU A 11 1.24 10.36 -1.88
CA GLU A 11 -0.06 10.42 -1.22
C GLU A 11 -1.13 11.19 -2.02
N PRO A 12 -0.89 12.43 -2.49
CA PRO A 12 -1.90 13.17 -3.24
C PRO A 12 -2.27 12.47 -4.56
N LEU A 13 -1.31 11.81 -5.22
CA LEU A 13 -1.57 11.06 -6.45
C LEU A 13 -2.47 9.85 -6.19
N VAL A 14 -2.22 9.14 -5.09
CA VAL A 14 -3.03 7.99 -4.68
C VAL A 14 -4.44 8.44 -4.29
N GLU A 15 -4.59 9.61 -3.65
CA GLU A 15 -5.89 10.18 -3.31
C GLU A 15 -6.69 10.56 -4.56
N ILE A 16 -6.05 11.18 -5.57
CA ILE A 16 -6.70 11.54 -6.83
C ILE A 16 -7.20 10.31 -7.60
N CYS A 17 -6.44 9.21 -7.57
CA CYS A 17 -6.85 7.95 -8.21
C CYS A 17 -7.89 7.16 -7.42
N ARG A 18 -8.26 7.59 -6.20
CA ARG A 18 -9.21 6.85 -5.37
C ARG A 18 -10.61 6.88 -5.99
N PRO A 19 -11.29 5.72 -6.12
CA PRO A 19 -12.67 5.70 -6.59
C PRO A 19 -13.60 6.47 -5.64
N ARG A 20 -14.47 7.29 -6.24
CA ARG A 20 -15.43 8.12 -5.50
C ARG A 20 -16.36 7.24 -4.63
N GLY A 21 -16.51 7.58 -3.36
CA GLY A 21 -17.37 6.86 -2.41
C GLY A 21 -16.72 5.64 -1.72
N LYS A 22 -15.43 5.38 -1.95
CA LYS A 22 -14.70 4.37 -1.16
C LYS A 22 -14.28 4.93 0.19
N THR A 23 -14.40 4.11 1.24
CA THR A 23 -13.89 4.43 2.57
C THR A 23 -12.39 4.71 2.51
N PRO A 24 -11.91 5.81 3.13
CA PRO A 24 -10.49 6.08 3.22
C PRO A 24 -9.72 4.93 3.86
N HIS A 25 -8.52 4.65 3.35
CA HIS A 25 -7.65 3.67 3.97
C HIS A 25 -7.15 4.22 5.31
N LYS A 26 -7.36 3.47 6.40
CA LYS A 26 -6.84 3.85 7.73
C LYS A 26 -5.30 3.95 7.75
N ASP A 27 -4.62 3.08 7.00
CA ASP A 27 -3.16 3.02 6.94
C ASP A 27 -2.66 2.93 5.49
N LEU A 28 -2.99 3.94 4.67
CA LEU A 28 -2.67 3.94 3.24
C LEU A 28 -1.17 3.77 2.97
N ARG A 29 -0.32 4.56 3.65
CA ARG A 29 1.14 4.49 3.51
C ARG A 29 1.69 3.10 3.79
N ARG A 30 1.17 2.46 4.83
CA ARG A 30 1.57 1.11 5.24
C ARG A 30 1.15 0.08 4.20
N THR A 31 -0.08 0.20 3.69
CA THR A 31 -0.62 -0.64 2.61
C THR A 31 0.23 -0.54 1.33
N ILE A 32 0.56 0.68 0.89
CA ILE A 32 1.41 0.89 -0.28
C ILE A 32 2.83 0.36 -0.03
N SER A 33 3.37 0.55 1.18
CA SER A 33 4.68 0.00 1.56
C SER A 33 4.71 -1.54 1.48
N ALA A 34 3.63 -2.22 1.87
CA ALA A 34 3.48 -3.67 1.73
C ALA A 34 3.51 -4.11 0.26
N ILE A 35 2.79 -3.40 -0.62
CA ILE A 35 2.75 -3.67 -2.07
C ILE A 35 4.16 -3.52 -2.68
N LEU A 36 4.85 -2.42 -2.38
CA LEU A 36 6.20 -2.15 -2.87
C LEU A 36 7.21 -3.18 -2.37
N TRP A 37 7.12 -3.57 -1.09
CA TRP A 37 7.98 -4.61 -0.53
C TRP A 37 7.75 -5.95 -1.25
N ARG A 38 6.50 -6.36 -1.44
CA ARG A 38 6.17 -7.60 -2.15
C ARG A 38 6.71 -7.58 -3.58
N HIS A 39 6.55 -6.45 -4.27
CA HIS A 39 7.02 -6.29 -5.65
C HIS A 39 8.56 -6.39 -5.73
N ARG A 40 9.28 -5.70 -4.85
CA ARG A 40 10.76 -5.72 -4.80
C ARG A 40 11.32 -7.10 -4.50
N ASN A 41 10.68 -7.85 -3.61
CA ASN A 41 11.14 -9.18 -3.20
C ASN A 41 10.61 -10.31 -4.10
N ARG A 42 9.71 -10.00 -5.06
CA ARG A 42 9.09 -10.96 -6.01
C ARG A 42 8.51 -12.20 -5.32
N THR A 43 7.97 -12.02 -4.13
CA THR A 43 7.52 -13.13 -3.28
C THR A 43 5.99 -13.21 -3.20
N SER A 44 5.49 -14.25 -2.52
CA SER A 44 4.06 -14.41 -2.25
C SER A 44 3.54 -13.30 -1.33
N TRP A 45 2.25 -12.98 -1.43
CA TRP A 45 1.61 -12.03 -0.51
C TRP A 45 1.72 -12.45 0.96
N ARG A 46 1.73 -13.75 1.24
CA ARG A 46 1.84 -14.29 2.61
C ARG A 46 3.21 -14.05 3.24
N ALA A 47 4.23 -13.74 2.45
CA ALA A 47 5.57 -13.43 2.95
C ALA A 47 5.74 -11.94 3.30
N VAL A 48 4.73 -11.09 3.06
CA VAL A 48 4.77 -9.69 3.48
C VAL A 48 4.94 -9.62 5.00
N PRO A 49 5.94 -8.88 5.50
CA PRO A 49 6.18 -8.78 6.92
C PRO A 49 4.99 -8.18 7.67
N PRO A 50 4.63 -8.69 8.87
CA PRO A 50 3.47 -8.23 9.64
C PRO A 50 3.59 -6.76 10.07
N GLU A 51 4.80 -6.21 10.18
CA GLU A 51 5.03 -4.78 10.41
C GLU A 51 4.52 -3.90 9.27
N LEU A 52 4.35 -4.44 8.06
CA LEU A 52 3.70 -3.76 6.94
C LEU A 52 2.17 -3.95 6.92
N GLY A 53 1.62 -4.54 7.97
CA GLY A 53 0.18 -4.69 8.17
C GLY A 53 -0.39 -5.95 7.52
N PRO A 54 -1.71 -6.10 7.49
CA PRO A 54 -2.36 -7.29 6.96
C PRO A 54 -2.11 -7.41 5.45
N TRP A 55 -1.39 -8.44 5.02
CA TRP A 55 -1.11 -8.67 3.60
C TRP A 55 -2.38 -8.78 2.74
N GLY A 56 -3.50 -9.23 3.31
CA GLY A 56 -4.78 -9.32 2.62
C GLY A 56 -5.34 -7.96 2.19
N GLN A 57 -5.12 -6.92 3.00
CA GLN A 57 -5.50 -5.55 2.65
C GLN A 57 -4.65 -5.04 1.49
N ALA A 58 -3.33 -5.24 1.54
CA ALA A 58 -2.42 -4.88 0.45
C ALA A 58 -2.75 -5.61 -0.86
N ALA A 59 -3.02 -6.92 -0.78
CA ALA A 59 -3.40 -7.72 -1.94
C ALA A 59 -4.74 -7.25 -2.53
N GLN A 60 -5.74 -6.97 -1.69
CA GLN A 60 -7.04 -6.46 -2.14
C GLN A 60 -6.91 -5.10 -2.82
N THR A 61 -6.07 -4.20 -2.29
CA THR A 61 -5.78 -2.88 -2.89
C THR A 61 -5.02 -3.00 -4.21
N PHE A 62 -4.15 -4.00 -4.38
CA PHE A 62 -3.38 -4.17 -5.61
C PHE A 62 -4.18 -4.84 -6.74
N ILE A 63 -5.09 -5.76 -6.40
CA ILE A 63 -5.83 -6.59 -7.38
C ILE A 63 -7.07 -5.88 -7.92
N ARG A 64 -7.66 -4.97 -7.14
CA ARG A 64 -8.89 -4.23 -7.51
C ARG A 64 -8.57 -2.84 -8.01
#